data_AF-A0A7Y2KWE5-F1
#
_entry.id   AF-A0A7Y2KWE5-F1
#
_cell.length_a   1.000
_cell.length_b   1.000
_cell.length_c   1.000
_cell.angle_alpha   90.00
_cell.angle_beta   90.00
_cell.angle_gamma   90.00
#
_symmetry.space_group_name_H-M   'P 1'
#
loop_
_entity.id
_entity.type
_entity.pdbx_description
1 polymer ?
#
loop_
_entity_poly.entity_id
_entity_poly.type
_entity_poly.pdbx_seq_one_letter_code
_entity_poly.pdbx_strand_id
1 'polypeptide(L)'
;AGILLALAGTLMQRMTGNPMASPEMLGVSSGAALGGIFALLLVPGFSPLLLLLAATFGALLALLAIVALSWRSAFAPDRMLLTGVALSTLLNAFAALFMVSGDSRVLLMLSWMTGSTYRIDASQAVIICALAALFLLVTPLCNRWLAIMPLGAERTRALGISLGGSRLLLLLLTAVMTAAATLVVGPLSFVGLIAPHMARLLGAQRPVAQLLLSALLGGTLLVLADWLGRNLVFPWQIPAGMFATFIGGPYFMWLLARKR
;
A
#
# COMPACT_ATOMS: atom_id res chain seq x y z
N ALA A 1 5.44 -9.28 1.47
CA ALA A 1 4.43 -8.22 1.29
C ALA A 1 4.29 -7.29 2.50
N GLY A 2 4.10 -7.79 3.73
CA GLY A 2 3.96 -6.93 4.92
C GLY A 2 5.12 -5.94 5.13
N ILE A 3 6.36 -6.38 4.90
CA ILE A 3 7.56 -5.50 4.88
C ILE A 3 7.42 -4.38 3.84
N LEU A 4 7.07 -4.70 2.60
CA LEU A 4 6.93 -3.72 1.51
C LEU A 4 5.87 -2.66 1.85
N LEU A 5 4.71 -3.09 2.36
CA LEU A 5 3.62 -2.19 2.76
C LEU A 5 4.04 -1.29 3.93
N ALA A 6 4.75 -1.82 4.92
CA ALA A 6 5.24 -1.04 6.05
C ALA A 6 6.34 -0.04 5.66
N LEU A 7 7.25 -0.41 4.76
CA LEU A 7 8.25 0.50 4.19
C LEU A 7 7.56 1.62 3.39
N ALA A 8 6.65 1.27 2.48
CA ALA A 8 5.84 2.23 1.72
C ALA A 8 5.07 3.18 2.65
N GLY A 9 4.47 2.64 3.71
CA GLY A 9 3.84 3.40 4.77
C GLY A 9 4.76 4.37 5.49
N THR A 10 5.96 3.93 5.84
CA THR A 10 6.96 4.77 6.50
C THR A 10 7.36 5.93 5.59
N LEU A 11 7.62 5.66 4.31
CA LEU A 11 7.95 6.67 3.30
C LEU A 11 6.81 7.69 3.18
N MET A 12 5.58 7.21 3.02
CA MET A 12 4.40 8.05 2.88
C MET A 12 4.20 8.96 4.10
N GLN A 13 4.27 8.41 5.32
CA GLN A 13 4.06 9.18 6.56
C GLN A 13 5.17 10.21 6.80
N ARG A 14 6.43 9.88 6.47
CA ARG A 14 7.57 10.81 6.60
C ARG A 14 7.56 11.88 5.52
N MET A 15 7.27 11.52 4.28
CA MET A 15 7.21 12.46 3.16
C MET A 15 6.10 13.50 3.35
N THR A 16 4.96 13.05 3.87
CA THR A 16 3.80 13.92 4.10
C THR A 16 3.82 14.64 5.45
N GLY A 17 4.64 14.18 6.40
CA GLY A 17 4.56 14.62 7.80
C GLY A 17 3.26 14.20 8.50
N ASN A 18 2.46 13.33 7.85
CA ASN A 18 1.15 12.93 8.35
C ASN A 18 1.20 11.46 8.84
N PRO A 19 1.04 11.20 10.14
CA PRO A 19 1.05 9.84 10.70
C PRO A 19 -0.14 8.98 10.25
N MET A 20 -1.15 9.59 9.61
CA MET A 20 -2.34 8.93 9.06
C MET A 20 -2.20 8.58 7.57
N ALA A 21 -1.12 9.02 6.92
CA ALA A 21 -0.94 8.75 5.50
C ALA A 21 -0.70 7.24 5.28
N SER A 22 -1.45 6.66 4.35
CA SER A 22 -1.33 5.26 3.94
C SER A 22 -0.93 5.19 2.46
N PRO A 23 -0.08 4.22 2.06
CA PRO A 23 0.26 4.02 0.66
C PRO A 23 -0.97 3.64 -0.18
N GLU A 24 -1.98 3.02 0.43
CA GLU A 24 -3.24 2.65 -0.22
C GLU A 24 -4.02 3.89 -0.70
N MET A 25 -3.79 5.07 -0.11
CA MET A 25 -4.43 6.33 -0.53
C MET A 25 -3.94 6.84 -1.89
N LEU A 26 -2.85 6.31 -2.46
CA LEU A 26 -2.32 6.75 -3.76
C LEU A 26 -3.14 6.25 -4.96
N GLY A 27 -4.15 5.41 -4.74
CA GLY A 27 -4.98 4.84 -5.82
C GLY A 27 -4.32 3.74 -6.63
N VAL A 28 -3.05 3.41 -6.36
CA VAL A 28 -2.32 2.31 -7.02
C VAL A 28 -3.03 0.97 -6.80
N SER A 29 -3.50 0.71 -5.57
CA SER A 29 -4.23 -0.52 -5.25
C SER A 29 -5.60 -0.59 -5.93
N SER A 30 -6.34 0.52 -5.98
CA SER A 30 -7.61 0.61 -6.71
C SER A 30 -7.41 0.45 -8.22
N GLY A 31 -6.31 0.99 -8.77
CA GLY A 31 -5.92 0.82 -10.17
C GLY A 31 -5.63 -0.64 -10.49
N ALA A 32 -4.90 -1.34 -9.61
CA ALA A 32 -4.65 -2.76 -9.74
C ALA A 32 -5.95 -3.58 -9.74
N ALA A 33 -6.86 -3.26 -8.82
CA ALA A 33 -8.17 -3.92 -8.75
C ALA A 33 -9.00 -3.71 -10.01
N LEU A 34 -9.10 -2.46 -10.50
CA LEU A 34 -9.87 -2.19 -11.72
C LEU A 34 -9.25 -2.87 -12.95
N GLY A 35 -7.93 -2.88 -13.07
CA GLY A 35 -7.23 -3.60 -14.14
C GLY A 35 -7.52 -5.11 -14.12
N GLY A 36 -7.52 -5.72 -12.93
CA GLY A 36 -7.90 -7.12 -12.77
C GLY A 36 -9.36 -7.41 -13.13
N ILE A 37 -10.29 -6.52 -12.78
CA ILE A 37 -11.70 -6.60 -13.15
C ILE A 37 -11.86 -6.58 -14.67
N PHE A 38 -11.18 -5.65 -15.35
CA PHE A 38 -11.24 -5.56 -16.80
C PHE A 38 -10.73 -6.82 -17.50
N ALA A 39 -9.62 -7.39 -17.04
CA ALA A 39 -9.11 -8.64 -17.60
C ALA A 39 -10.07 -9.82 -17.41
N LEU A 40 -10.72 -9.89 -16.24
CA LEU A 40 -11.68 -10.95 -15.92
C LEU A 40 -12.92 -10.94 -16.82
N LEU A 41 -13.39 -9.73 -17.17
CA LEU A 41 -14.63 -9.52 -17.93
C LEU A 41 -14.42 -9.51 -19.44
N LEU A 42 -13.34 -8.90 -19.92
CA LEU A 42 -13.13 -8.67 -21.36
C LEU A 42 -12.39 -9.83 -22.06
N VAL A 43 -11.65 -10.65 -21.32
CA VAL A 43 -10.85 -11.73 -21.90
C VAL A 43 -11.42 -13.10 -21.52
N PRO A 44 -11.92 -13.88 -22.49
CA PRO A 44 -12.28 -15.27 -22.26
C PRO A 44 -11.00 -16.10 -22.03
N GLY A 45 -10.94 -16.82 -20.90
CA GLY A 45 -9.76 -17.58 -20.49
C GLY A 45 -9.06 -16.93 -19.29
N PHE A 46 -9.48 -17.29 -18.09
CA PHE A 46 -8.85 -16.81 -16.86
C PHE A 46 -7.44 -17.40 -16.75
N SER A 47 -6.43 -16.54 -16.86
CA SER A 47 -5.02 -16.89 -16.62
C SER A 47 -4.48 -16.05 -15.46
N PRO A 48 -3.81 -16.66 -14.46
CA PRO A 48 -3.12 -15.91 -13.40
C PRO A 48 -2.13 -14.88 -13.95
N LEU A 49 -1.48 -15.18 -15.09
CA LEU A 49 -0.55 -14.26 -15.75
C LEU A 49 -1.29 -13.05 -16.33
N LEU A 50 -2.45 -13.26 -16.94
CA LEU A 50 -3.26 -12.16 -17.48
C LEU A 50 -3.76 -11.22 -16.37
N LEU A 51 -4.21 -11.80 -15.25
CA LEU A 51 -4.62 -11.03 -14.07
C LEU A 51 -3.45 -10.18 -13.54
N LEU A 52 -2.27 -10.79 -13.42
CA LEU A 52 -1.05 -10.11 -12.96
C LEU A 52 -0.68 -8.95 -13.89
N LEU A 53 -0.66 -9.16 -15.22
CA LEU A 53 -0.34 -8.14 -16.20
C LEU A 53 -1.35 -6.99 -16.20
N ALA A 54 -2.65 -7.31 -16.16
CA ALA A 54 -3.70 -6.31 -16.17
C ALA A 54 -3.76 -5.50 -14.87
N ALA A 55 -3.58 -6.15 -13.72
CA ALA A 55 -3.46 -5.46 -12.44
C ALA A 55 -2.20 -4.58 -12.38
N THR A 56 -1.08 -5.05 -12.92
CA THR A 56 0.14 -4.24 -13.02
C THR A 56 -0.07 -3.02 -13.92
N PHE A 57 -0.74 -3.20 -15.06
CA PHE A 57 -1.05 -2.12 -15.98
C PHE A 57 -2.01 -1.09 -15.35
N GLY A 58 -3.06 -1.55 -14.66
CA GLY A 58 -3.99 -0.67 -13.93
C GLY A 58 -3.30 0.10 -12.81
N ALA A 59 -2.39 -0.54 -12.06
CA ALA A 59 -1.57 0.11 -11.05
C ALA A 59 -0.66 1.19 -11.66
N LEU A 60 -0.04 0.89 -12.80
CA LEU A 60 0.81 1.83 -13.53
C LEU A 60 0.02 3.03 -14.05
N LEU A 61 -1.17 2.81 -14.61
CA LEU A 61 -2.04 3.91 -15.06
C LEU A 61 -2.47 4.81 -13.90
N ALA A 62 -2.84 4.23 -12.76
CA ALA A 62 -3.16 5.01 -11.56
C ALA A 62 -1.95 5.82 -11.06
N LEU A 63 -0.76 5.22 -11.10
CA LEU A 63 0.49 5.91 -10.76
C LEU A 63 0.79 7.07 -11.73
N LEU A 64 0.64 6.87 -13.03
CA LEU A 64 0.82 7.93 -14.02
C LEU A 64 -0.20 9.05 -13.84
N ALA A 65 -1.45 8.71 -13.56
CA ALA A 65 -2.50 9.68 -13.27
C ALA A 65 -2.16 10.52 -12.04
N ILE A 66 -1.77 9.92 -10.91
CA ILE A 66 -1.44 10.68 -9.71
C ILE A 66 -0.18 11.53 -9.91
N VAL A 67 0.82 11.04 -10.67
CA VAL A 67 2.02 11.82 -11.01
C VAL A 67 1.66 13.02 -11.86
N ALA A 68 0.87 12.84 -12.92
CA ALA A 68 0.44 13.90 -13.83
C ALA A 68 -0.38 14.97 -13.10
N LEU A 69 -1.36 14.55 -12.30
CA LEU A 69 -2.23 15.45 -11.54
C LEU A 69 -1.48 16.20 -10.42
N SER A 70 -0.47 15.57 -9.83
CA SER A 70 0.32 16.16 -8.74
C SER A 70 1.53 16.98 -9.22
N TRP A 71 1.91 16.88 -10.50
CA TRP A 71 3.12 17.48 -11.07
C TRP A 71 3.21 18.99 -10.82
N ARG A 72 2.14 19.73 -11.14
CA ARG A 72 2.07 21.20 -10.98
C ARG A 72 2.17 21.67 -9.53
N SER A 73 1.91 20.78 -8.57
CA SER A 73 2.01 21.09 -7.14
C SER A 73 3.34 20.70 -6.51
N ALA A 74 4.32 20.25 -7.31
CA ALA A 74 5.55 19.63 -6.81
C ALA A 74 5.26 18.55 -5.74
N PHE A 75 4.23 17.75 -6.01
CA PHE A 75 3.78 16.65 -5.15
C PHE A 75 3.49 17.09 -3.71
N ALA A 76 2.84 18.24 -3.54
CA ALA A 76 2.43 18.72 -2.21
C ALA A 76 1.59 17.65 -1.49
N PRO A 77 1.93 17.27 -0.25
CA PRO A 77 1.28 16.18 0.49
C PRO A 77 -0.24 16.25 0.49
N ASP A 78 -0.80 17.41 0.82
CA ASP A 78 -2.26 17.58 0.94
C ASP A 78 -2.97 17.37 -0.39
N ARG A 79 -2.44 17.97 -1.46
CA ARG A 79 -2.98 17.80 -2.82
C ARG A 79 -2.85 16.35 -3.28
N MET A 80 -1.68 15.74 -3.05
CA MET A 80 -1.42 14.36 -3.45
C MET A 80 -2.37 13.37 -2.75
N LEU A 81 -2.61 13.56 -1.45
CA LEU A 81 -3.56 12.75 -0.68
C LEU A 81 -5.00 12.94 -1.18
N LEU A 82 -5.44 14.19 -1.40
CA LEU A 82 -6.77 14.48 -1.93
C LEU A 82 -6.96 13.91 -3.36
N THR A 83 -5.97 14.07 -4.23
CA THR A 83 -5.98 13.49 -5.58
C THR A 83 -6.04 11.97 -5.52
N GLY A 84 -5.25 11.35 -4.66
CA GLY A 84 -5.26 9.90 -4.48
C GLY A 84 -6.60 9.37 -3.96
N VAL A 85 -7.22 10.03 -2.98
CA VAL A 85 -8.56 9.69 -2.49
C VAL A 85 -9.62 9.85 -3.57
N ALA A 86 -9.57 10.95 -4.33
CA ALA A 86 -10.50 11.19 -5.44
C ALA A 86 -10.36 10.13 -6.53
N LEU A 87 -9.11 9.81 -6.93
CA LEU A 87 -8.82 8.77 -7.92
C LEU A 87 -9.27 7.39 -7.43
N SER A 88 -8.96 7.04 -6.18
CA SER A 88 -9.37 5.75 -5.58
C SER A 88 -10.90 5.61 -5.55
N THR A 89 -11.60 6.68 -5.16
CA THR A 89 -13.08 6.71 -5.15
C THR A 89 -13.64 6.50 -6.55
N LEU A 90 -13.09 7.18 -7.56
CA LEU A 90 -13.51 7.02 -8.94
C LEU A 90 -13.28 5.59 -9.46
N LEU A 91 -12.09 5.03 -9.24
CA LEU A 91 -11.74 3.68 -9.66
C LEU A 91 -12.60 2.62 -8.95
N ASN A 92 -12.88 2.82 -7.65
CA ASN A 92 -13.77 1.95 -6.90
C ASN A 92 -15.22 2.05 -7.37
N ALA A 93 -15.69 3.22 -7.80
CA ALA A 93 -17.03 3.37 -8.38
C ALA A 93 -17.17 2.58 -9.69
N PHE A 94 -16.15 2.63 -10.56
CA PHE A 94 -16.10 1.76 -11.75
C PHE A 94 -16.08 0.29 -11.39
N ALA A 95 -15.23 -0.11 -10.42
CA ALA A 95 -15.19 -1.48 -9.94
C ALA A 95 -16.58 -1.96 -9.44
N ALA A 96 -17.30 -1.12 -8.70
CA ALA A 96 -18.63 -1.41 -8.22
C ALA A 96 -19.65 -1.59 -9.36
N LEU A 97 -19.62 -0.75 -10.40
CA LEU A 97 -20.49 -0.91 -11.57
C LEU A 97 -20.28 -2.27 -12.26
N PHE A 98 -19.03 -2.72 -12.38
CA PHE A 98 -18.71 -4.01 -12.98
C PHE A 98 -19.14 -5.19 -12.11
N MET A 99 -19.15 -5.04 -10.79
CA MET A 99 -19.62 -6.09 -9.87
C MET A 99 -21.13 -6.37 -9.98
N VAL A 100 -21.91 -5.42 -10.50
CA VAL A 100 -23.36 -5.58 -10.70
C VAL A 100 -23.70 -6.48 -11.91
N SER A 101 -22.72 -6.82 -12.74
CA SER A 101 -22.92 -7.65 -13.95
C SER A 101 -23.48 -9.06 -13.70
N GLY A 102 -23.43 -9.57 -12.47
CA GLY A 102 -23.96 -10.90 -12.12
C GLY A 102 -23.07 -12.08 -12.58
N ASP A 103 -21.89 -11.81 -13.12
CA ASP A 103 -20.95 -12.86 -13.55
C ASP A 103 -20.38 -13.61 -12.32
N SER A 104 -20.42 -14.94 -12.37
CA SER A 104 -19.77 -15.83 -11.39
C SER A 104 -18.31 -15.51 -11.10
N ARG A 105 -17.57 -14.93 -12.07
CA ARG A 105 -16.19 -14.48 -11.94
C ARG A 105 -16.02 -13.32 -10.96
N VAL A 106 -17.08 -12.58 -10.67
CA VAL A 106 -17.09 -11.50 -9.67
C VAL A 106 -16.77 -12.05 -8.28
N LEU A 107 -17.22 -13.25 -7.93
CA LEU A 107 -16.92 -13.88 -6.64
C LEU A 107 -15.42 -14.15 -6.45
N LEU A 108 -14.73 -14.56 -7.52
CA LEU A 108 -13.28 -14.74 -7.52
C LEU A 108 -12.58 -13.40 -7.27
N MET A 109 -13.07 -12.33 -7.87
CA MET A 109 -12.50 -10.99 -7.70
C MET A 109 -12.76 -10.43 -6.31
N LEU A 110 -13.96 -10.63 -5.75
CA LEU A 110 -14.30 -10.27 -4.38
C LEU A 110 -13.36 -10.96 -3.38
N SER A 111 -13.07 -12.25 -3.59
CA SER A 111 -12.12 -12.98 -2.74
C SER A 111 -10.68 -12.46 -2.85
N TRP A 112 -10.25 -11.95 -4.01
CA TRP A 112 -8.91 -11.36 -4.14
C TRP A 112 -8.85 -9.95 -3.55
N MET A 113 -9.92 -9.16 -3.73
CA MET A 113 -10.01 -7.79 -3.20
C MET A 113 -9.99 -7.73 -1.68
N THR A 114 -10.51 -8.75 -0.99
CA THR A 114 -10.50 -8.83 0.49
C THR A 114 -9.12 -9.09 1.10
N GLY A 115 -8.12 -9.36 0.27
CA GLY A 115 -6.74 -9.46 0.71
C GLY A 115 -6.33 -10.90 1.10
N SER A 116 -6.16 -11.78 0.11
CA SER A 116 -5.83 -13.21 0.31
C SER A 116 -4.43 -13.56 -0.20
N THR A 117 -3.69 -14.35 0.59
CA THR A 117 -2.36 -14.90 0.23
C THR A 117 -2.44 -16.31 -0.35
N TYR A 118 -3.64 -16.86 -0.54
CA TYR A 118 -3.83 -18.31 -0.71
C TYR A 118 -3.35 -18.87 -2.05
N ARG A 119 -3.20 -18.02 -3.06
CA ARG A 119 -2.85 -18.44 -4.43
C ARG A 119 -1.38 -18.20 -4.78
N ILE A 120 -0.55 -17.89 -3.79
CA ILE A 120 0.85 -17.60 -4.00
C ILE A 120 1.65 -18.88 -4.12
N ASP A 121 2.37 -19.01 -5.22
CA ASP A 121 3.32 -20.09 -5.46
C ASP A 121 4.74 -19.72 -4.97
N ALA A 122 5.62 -20.72 -4.91
CA ALA A 122 6.98 -20.53 -4.43
C ALA A 122 7.78 -19.52 -5.27
N SER A 123 7.54 -19.45 -6.59
CA SER A 123 8.28 -18.52 -7.46
C SER A 123 7.89 -17.07 -7.18
N GLN A 124 6.59 -16.77 -7.03
CA GLN A 124 6.10 -15.45 -6.61
C GLN A 124 6.61 -15.08 -5.22
N ALA A 125 6.66 -16.04 -4.28
CA ALA A 125 7.19 -15.80 -2.95
C ALA A 125 8.66 -15.36 -2.98
N VAL A 126 9.51 -16.05 -3.77
CA VAL A 126 10.93 -15.69 -3.93
C VAL A 126 11.08 -14.29 -4.53
N ILE A 127 10.30 -13.96 -5.56
CA ILE A 127 10.34 -12.63 -6.20
C ILE A 127 9.97 -11.54 -5.19
N ILE A 128 8.90 -11.71 -4.41
CA ILE A 128 8.48 -10.74 -3.39
C ILE A 128 9.51 -10.62 -2.27
N CYS A 129 10.13 -11.72 -1.85
CA CYS A 129 11.19 -11.70 -0.85
C CYS A 129 12.43 -10.94 -1.36
N ALA A 130 12.83 -11.16 -2.61
CA ALA A 130 13.92 -10.42 -3.24
C ALA A 130 13.62 -8.93 -3.34
N LEU A 131 12.39 -8.55 -3.75
CA LEU A 131 11.94 -7.16 -3.75
C LEU A 131 11.92 -6.55 -2.34
N ALA A 132 11.45 -7.29 -1.34
CA ALA A 132 11.45 -6.83 0.04
C ALA A 132 12.87 -6.58 0.56
N ALA A 133 13.80 -7.49 0.29
CA ALA A 133 15.22 -7.32 0.64
C ALA A 133 15.84 -6.12 -0.09
N LEU A 134 15.58 -5.97 -1.40
CA LEU A 134 16.04 -4.83 -2.18
C LEU A 134 15.55 -3.50 -1.59
N PHE A 135 14.26 -3.35 -1.32
CA PHE A 135 13.73 -2.10 -0.77
C PHE A 135 14.14 -1.86 0.68
N LEU A 136 14.41 -2.91 1.46
CA LEU A 136 15.00 -2.77 2.80
C LEU A 136 16.41 -2.17 2.73
N LEU A 137 17.17 -2.45 1.67
CA LEU A 137 18.50 -1.88 1.42
C LEU A 137 18.45 -0.48 0.79
N VAL A 138 17.49 -0.23 -0.10
CA VAL A 138 17.39 1.03 -0.86
C VAL A 138 16.74 2.14 -0.04
N THR A 139 15.67 1.86 0.72
CA THR A 139 14.92 2.91 1.43
C THR A 139 15.72 3.68 2.50
N PRO A 140 16.70 3.08 3.22
CA PRO A 140 17.58 3.82 4.12
C PRO A 140 18.44 4.88 3.42
N LEU A 141 18.71 4.76 2.11
CA LEU A 141 19.46 5.77 1.36
C LEU A 141 18.72 7.12 1.31
N CYS A 142 17.40 7.10 1.47
CA CYS A 142 16.56 8.29 1.55
C CYS A 142 16.54 8.93 2.96
N ASN A 143 17.36 8.47 3.91
CA ASN A 143 17.32 8.91 5.32
C ASN A 143 17.32 10.43 5.49
N ARG A 144 18.17 11.17 4.77
CA ARG A 144 18.25 12.64 4.88
C ARG A 144 16.91 13.29 4.52
N TRP A 145 16.26 12.84 3.45
CA TRP A 145 14.97 13.39 3.02
C TRP A 145 13.87 13.05 4.03
N LEU A 146 13.83 11.79 4.48
CA LEU A 146 12.84 11.32 5.45
C LEU A 146 12.99 11.99 6.83
N ALA A 147 14.20 12.40 7.22
CA ALA A 147 14.43 13.16 8.45
C ALA A 147 13.90 14.59 8.36
N ILE A 148 14.02 15.23 7.19
CA ILE A 148 13.81 16.67 7.03
C ILE A 148 12.41 17.00 6.54
N MET A 149 11.82 16.20 5.65
CA MET A 149 10.48 16.45 5.08
C MET A 149 9.36 16.68 6.11
N PRO A 150 9.31 15.96 7.25
CA PRO A 150 8.31 16.21 8.29
C PRO A 150 8.38 17.62 8.90
N LEU A 151 9.50 18.34 8.74
CA LEU A 151 9.67 19.71 9.26
C LEU A 151 8.95 20.76 8.41
N GLY A 152 8.38 20.38 7.27
CA GLY A 152 7.66 21.27 6.36
C GLY A 152 8.46 21.69 5.14
N ALA A 153 7.75 22.20 4.14
CA ALA A 153 8.32 22.52 2.82
C ALA A 153 9.39 23.63 2.88
N GLU A 154 9.19 24.67 3.70
CA GLU A 154 10.12 25.79 3.81
C GLU A 154 11.46 25.37 4.41
N ARG A 155 11.44 24.69 5.56
CA ARG A 155 12.66 24.18 6.21
C ARG A 155 13.41 23.18 5.32
N THR A 156 12.67 22.35 4.59
CA THR A 156 13.27 21.38 3.66
C THR A 156 14.00 22.07 2.50
N ARG A 157 13.41 23.13 1.92
CA ARG A 157 14.06 23.93 0.88
C ARG A 157 15.27 24.70 1.41
N ALA A 158 15.17 25.29 2.61
CA ALA A 158 16.27 26.01 3.25
C ALA A 158 17.51 25.12 3.48
N LEU A 159 17.32 23.81 3.67
CA LEU A 159 18.39 22.81 3.81
C LEU A 159 18.90 22.24 2.47
N GLY A 160 18.52 22.86 1.34
CA GLY A 160 19.01 22.56 0.00
C GLY A 160 18.36 21.34 -0.68
N ILE A 161 17.23 20.83 -0.16
CA ILE A 161 16.57 19.66 -0.75
C ILE A 161 15.57 20.10 -1.82
N SER A 162 15.71 19.55 -3.03
CA SER A 162 14.74 19.73 -4.12
C SER A 162 13.45 18.94 -3.82
N LEU A 163 12.38 19.65 -3.44
CA LEU A 163 11.11 19.00 -3.06
C LEU A 163 10.52 18.15 -4.18
N GLY A 164 10.49 18.66 -5.42
CA GLY A 164 9.86 17.95 -6.54
C GLY A 164 10.52 16.60 -6.83
N GLY A 165 11.84 16.58 -7.02
CA GLY A 165 12.59 15.37 -7.32
C GLY A 165 12.59 14.35 -6.19
N SER A 166 12.80 14.81 -4.94
CA SER A 166 12.80 13.92 -3.77
C SER A 166 11.43 13.30 -3.51
N ARG A 167 10.34 14.09 -3.61
CA ARG A 167 8.97 13.56 -3.46
C ARG A 167 8.58 12.64 -4.59
N LEU A 168 8.95 12.94 -5.83
CA LEU A 168 8.70 12.05 -6.96
C LEU A 168 9.40 10.70 -6.75
N LEU A 169 10.67 10.68 -6.34
CA LEU A 169 11.37 9.42 -6.09
C LEU A 169 10.71 8.62 -4.95
N LEU A 170 10.39 9.28 -3.83
CA LEU A 170 9.70 8.62 -2.71
C LEU A 170 8.32 8.09 -3.10
N LEU A 171 7.58 8.83 -3.94
CA LEU A 171 6.28 8.43 -4.47
C LEU A 171 6.44 7.19 -5.37
N LEU A 172 7.42 7.19 -6.28
CA LEU A 172 7.70 6.03 -7.14
C LEU A 172 8.09 4.79 -6.33
N LEU A 173 8.98 4.94 -5.34
CA LEU A 173 9.34 3.84 -4.42
C LEU A 173 8.12 3.31 -3.68
N THR A 174 7.30 4.21 -3.12
CA THR A 174 6.06 3.86 -2.41
C THR A 174 5.10 3.12 -3.34
N ALA A 175 4.90 3.61 -4.56
CA ALA A 175 4.00 3.02 -5.54
C ALA A 175 4.45 1.63 -5.98
N VAL A 176 5.74 1.43 -6.28
CA VAL A 176 6.27 0.12 -6.69
C VAL A 176 6.15 -0.90 -5.56
N MET A 177 6.53 -0.54 -4.33
CA MET A 177 6.38 -1.42 -3.16
C MET A 177 4.92 -1.79 -2.91
N THR A 178 4.01 -0.82 -3.04
CA THR A 178 2.57 -1.01 -2.85
C THR A 178 1.99 -1.89 -3.94
N ALA A 179 2.29 -1.63 -5.21
CA ALA A 179 1.87 -2.45 -6.33
C ALA A 179 2.34 -3.90 -6.17
N ALA A 180 3.62 -4.12 -5.90
CA ALA A 180 4.18 -5.46 -5.69
C ALA A 180 3.47 -6.21 -4.54
N ALA A 181 3.20 -5.52 -3.44
CA ALA A 181 2.46 -6.13 -2.33
C ALA A 181 0.99 -6.39 -2.67
N THR A 182 0.31 -5.46 -3.35
CA THR A 182 -1.09 -5.58 -3.76
C THR A 182 -1.33 -6.72 -4.74
N LEU A 183 -0.39 -6.96 -5.67
CA LEU A 183 -0.50 -8.07 -6.62
C LEU A 183 -0.54 -9.44 -5.92
N VAL A 184 0.04 -9.53 -4.73
CA VAL A 184 0.24 -10.79 -3.99
C VAL A 184 -0.72 -10.96 -2.83
N VAL A 185 -0.94 -9.91 -2.06
CA VAL A 185 -1.84 -9.94 -0.90
C VAL A 185 -3.23 -9.45 -1.26
N GLY A 186 -3.39 -8.66 -2.31
CA GLY A 186 -4.61 -7.91 -2.59
C GLY A 186 -4.55 -6.46 -2.07
N PRO A 187 -5.51 -5.62 -2.45
CA PRO A 187 -5.48 -4.16 -2.26
C PRO A 187 -5.72 -3.70 -0.82
N LEU A 188 -6.17 -4.58 0.07
CA LEU A 188 -6.53 -4.27 1.46
C LEU A 188 -5.54 -4.91 2.43
N SER A 189 -4.82 -4.11 3.23
CA SER A 189 -4.02 -4.68 4.33
C SER A 189 -3.95 -3.89 5.62
N PHE A 190 -4.22 -2.58 5.68
CA PHE A 190 -3.98 -1.72 6.88
C PHE A 190 -2.54 -1.74 7.47
N VAL A 191 -1.71 -2.71 7.08
CA VAL A 191 -0.33 -2.93 7.53
C VAL A 191 0.53 -1.71 7.24
N GLY A 192 0.36 -1.12 6.04
CA GLY A 192 1.07 0.08 5.63
C GLY A 192 0.74 1.33 6.45
N LEU A 193 -0.36 1.33 7.21
CA LEU A 193 -0.71 2.42 8.12
C LEU A 193 -0.24 2.13 9.56
N ILE A 194 -0.50 0.91 10.04
CA ILE A 194 -0.32 0.54 11.44
C ILE A 194 1.13 0.27 11.80
N ALA A 195 1.85 -0.54 11.01
CA ALA A 195 3.22 -0.93 11.30
C ALA A 195 4.17 0.27 11.47
N PRO A 196 4.21 1.27 10.56
CA PRO A 196 5.04 2.45 10.75
C PRO A 196 4.61 3.32 11.93
N HIS A 197 3.31 3.32 12.28
CA HIS A 197 2.83 4.04 13.45
C HIS A 197 3.27 3.37 14.75
N MET A 198 3.10 2.05 14.86
CA MET A 198 3.57 1.24 15.99
C MET A 198 5.08 1.39 16.19
N ALA A 199 5.87 1.39 15.12
CA ALA A 199 7.31 1.62 15.20
C ALA A 199 7.65 2.95 15.91
N ARG A 200 6.91 4.03 15.63
CA ARG A 200 7.09 5.32 16.34
C ARG A 200 6.68 5.24 17.80
N LEU A 201 5.59 4.54 18.13
CA LEU A 201 5.15 4.37 19.52
C LEU A 201 6.19 3.60 20.35
N LEU A 202 6.87 2.64 19.74
CA LEU A 202 7.98 1.88 20.36
C LEU A 202 9.29 2.67 20.43
N GLY A 203 9.29 3.97 20.08
CA GLY A 203 10.44 4.86 20.24
C GLY A 203 11.33 5.01 19.01
N ALA A 204 10.99 4.40 17.87
CA ALA A 204 11.77 4.55 16.63
C ALA A 204 11.51 5.92 15.95
N GLN A 205 12.14 6.97 16.48
CA GLN A 205 11.97 8.35 16.01
C GLN A 205 12.90 8.72 14.83
N ARG A 206 14.02 8.02 14.68
CA ARG A 206 14.94 8.22 13.53
C ARG A 206 14.41 7.49 12.29
N PRO A 207 14.58 8.03 11.06
CA PRO A 207 13.98 7.42 9.86
C PRO A 207 14.42 5.96 9.63
N VAL A 208 15.72 5.66 9.71
CA VAL A 208 16.22 4.28 9.53
C VAL A 208 15.69 3.35 10.61
N ALA A 209 15.70 3.78 11.87
CA ALA A 209 15.13 2.98 12.96
C ALA A 209 13.64 2.70 12.73
N GLN A 210 12.88 3.70 12.27
CA GLN A 210 11.47 3.52 11.94
C GLN A 210 11.27 2.57 10.77
N LEU A 211 12.07 2.67 9.70
CA LEU A 211 12.00 1.77 8.53
C LEU A 211 12.24 0.31 8.92
N LEU A 212 13.29 0.05 9.70
CA LEU A 212 13.64 -1.31 10.12
C LEU A 212 12.58 -1.89 11.07
N LEU A 213 12.17 -1.13 12.08
CA LEU A 213 11.18 -1.60 13.04
C LEU A 213 9.80 -1.74 12.38
N SER A 214 9.42 -0.82 11.48
CA SER A 214 8.15 -0.95 10.75
C SER A 214 8.15 -2.14 9.80
N ALA A 215 9.26 -2.42 9.11
CA ALA A 215 9.41 -3.60 8.27
C ALA A 215 9.20 -4.89 9.08
N LEU A 216 9.87 -5.01 10.23
CA LEU A 216 9.71 -6.15 11.13
C LEU A 216 8.26 -6.29 11.60
N LEU A 217 7.66 -5.21 12.12
CA LEU A 217 6.27 -5.20 12.58
C LEU A 217 5.29 -5.50 11.45
N GLY A 218 5.50 -4.97 10.26
CA GLY A 218 4.62 -5.19 9.11
C GLY A 218 4.67 -6.63 8.62
N GLY A 219 5.87 -7.24 8.61
CA GLY A 219 6.05 -8.66 8.33
C GLY A 219 5.34 -9.53 9.35
N THR A 220 5.57 -9.29 10.64
CA THR A 220 4.96 -10.08 11.73
C THR A 220 3.45 -9.91 11.78
N LEU A 221 2.93 -8.69 11.65
CA LEU A 221 1.49 -8.42 11.63
C LEU A 221 0.79 -9.20 10.51
N LEU A 222 1.35 -9.19 9.30
CA LEU A 222 0.73 -9.89 8.18
C LEU A 222 0.79 -11.42 8.35
N VAL A 223 1.90 -11.96 8.85
CA VAL A 223 2.03 -13.40 9.15
C VAL A 223 1.03 -13.82 10.24
N LEU A 224 0.91 -13.03 11.30
CA LEU A 224 -0.05 -13.30 12.38
C LEU A 224 -1.50 -13.20 11.88
N ALA A 225 -1.82 -12.19 11.06
CA ALA A 225 -3.14 -12.05 10.47
C ALA A 225 -3.50 -13.22 9.56
N ASP A 226 -2.56 -13.69 8.74
CA ASP A 226 -2.75 -14.87 7.88
C ASP A 226 -2.92 -16.16 8.69
N TRP A 227 -2.08 -16.36 9.71
CA TRP A 227 -2.16 -17.53 10.58
C TRP A 227 -3.48 -17.58 11.36
N LEU A 228 -3.90 -16.45 11.97
CA LEU A 228 -5.17 -16.36 12.67
C LEU A 228 -6.36 -16.55 11.72
N GLY A 229 -6.31 -15.94 10.53
CA GLY A 229 -7.35 -16.07 9.52
C GLY A 229 -7.59 -17.52 9.07
N ARG A 230 -6.54 -18.35 9.05
CA ARG A 230 -6.63 -19.79 8.70
C ARG A 230 -7.11 -20.68 9.85
N ASN A 231 -6.83 -20.31 11.10
CA ASN A 231 -7.04 -21.20 12.26
C ASN A 231 -8.30 -20.88 13.07
N LEU A 232 -8.77 -19.62 13.10
CA LEU A 232 -9.87 -19.22 14.00
C LEU A 232 -11.25 -19.81 13.64
N VAL A 233 -11.53 -20.03 12.35
CA VAL A 233 -12.87 -20.45 11.87
C VAL A 233 -12.80 -21.68 10.98
N PHE A 234 -11.89 -22.61 11.29
CA PHE A 234 -11.72 -23.85 10.51
C PHE A 234 -13.06 -24.60 10.34
N PRO A 235 -13.43 -25.07 9.13
CA PRO A 235 -12.66 -25.13 7.88
C PRO A 235 -12.73 -23.86 7.00
N TRP A 236 -13.48 -22.84 7.42
CA TRP A 236 -13.58 -21.56 6.73
C TRP A 236 -12.36 -20.68 7.03
N GLN A 237 -11.96 -19.86 6.06
CA GLN A 237 -10.73 -19.06 6.15
C GLN A 237 -11.06 -17.58 5.97
N ILE A 238 -10.60 -16.75 6.91
CA ILE A 238 -10.76 -15.30 6.83
C ILE A 238 -9.54 -14.71 6.12
N PRO A 239 -9.72 -13.91 5.05
CA PRO A 239 -8.61 -13.24 4.36
C PRO A 239 -7.75 -12.40 5.32
N ALA A 240 -6.43 -12.52 5.20
CA ALA A 240 -5.48 -11.83 6.06
C ALA A 240 -5.66 -10.31 6.08
N GLY A 241 -5.96 -9.71 4.92
CA GLY A 241 -6.21 -8.26 4.80
C GLY A 241 -7.44 -7.80 5.55
N MET A 242 -8.52 -8.57 5.49
CA MET A 242 -9.75 -8.32 6.25
C MET A 242 -9.49 -8.43 7.76
N PHE A 243 -8.78 -9.47 8.20
CA PHE A 243 -8.45 -9.65 9.62
C PHE A 243 -7.56 -8.51 10.17
N ALA A 244 -6.53 -8.13 9.41
CA ALA A 244 -5.66 -7.00 9.74
C ALA A 244 -6.44 -5.69 9.84
N THR A 245 -7.42 -5.48 8.96
CA THR A 245 -8.31 -4.31 8.97
C THR A 245 -9.22 -4.30 10.21
N PHE A 246 -9.83 -5.45 10.55
CA PHE A 246 -10.76 -5.56 11.69
C PHE A 246 -10.10 -5.27 13.04
N ILE A 247 -8.85 -5.70 13.23
CA ILE A 247 -8.09 -5.38 14.45
C ILE A 247 -7.53 -3.96 14.35
N GLY A 248 -6.99 -3.64 13.19
CA GLY A 248 -6.23 -2.44 12.95
C GLY A 248 -7.01 -1.15 13.01
N GLY A 249 -8.20 -1.12 12.42
CA GLY A 249 -9.09 0.05 12.39
C GLY A 249 -9.49 0.52 13.80
N PRO A 250 -10.13 -0.33 14.63
CA PRO A 250 -10.50 0.02 16.00
C PRO A 250 -9.31 0.40 16.86
N TYR A 251 -8.20 -0.35 16.78
CA TYR A 251 -6.97 -0.02 17.52
C TYR A 251 -6.45 1.37 17.18
N PHE A 252 -6.42 1.70 15.89
CA PHE A 252 -5.96 3.00 15.43
C PHE A 252 -6.90 4.14 15.84
N MET A 253 -8.21 3.93 15.76
CA MET A 253 -9.23 4.87 16.24
C MET A 253 -9.12 5.15 17.74
N TRP A 254 -8.94 4.09 18.54
CA TRP A 254 -8.72 4.22 19.98
C TRP A 254 -7.45 5.01 20.30
N LEU A 255 -6.35 4.73 19.59
CA LEU A 255 -5.09 5.43 19.78
C LEU A 255 -5.19 6.92 19.42
N LEU A 256 -5.91 7.25 18.35
CA LEU A 256 -6.25 8.61 17.94
C LEU A 256 -7.05 9.36 19.00
N ALA A 257 -8.07 8.69 19.56
CA ALA A 257 -8.91 9.27 20.61
C ALA A 257 -8.12 9.60 21.88
N ARG A 258 -7.05 8.85 22.16
CA ARG A 258 -6.21 9.03 23.35
C ARG A 258 -5.11 10.09 23.21
N LYS A 259 -4.83 10.54 21.98
CA LYS A 259 -3.84 11.60 21.67
C LYS A 259 -4.47 12.99 21.46
N ARG A 260 -5.79 13.08 21.58
CA ARG A 260 -6.51 14.35 21.80
C ARG A 260 -6.65 14.58 23.29
#